data_AF-T0TLF6-F1
#
_entry.id   AF-T0TLF6-F1
#
_cell.length_a   1.000
_cell.length_b   1.000
_cell.length_c   1.000
_cell.angle_alpha   90.00
_cell.angle_beta   90.00
_cell.angle_gamma   90.00
#
_symmetry.space_group_name_H-M   'P 1'
#
loop_
_entity.id
_entity.type
_entity.pdbx_description
1 polymer ?
#
loop_
_entity_poly.entity_id
_entity_poly.type
_entity_poly.pdbx_seq_one_letter_code
_entity_poly.pdbx_strand_id
1 'polypeptide(L)'
;MKRIIRESYWISTVLMVLVSGIILGFGHGLSGLFTDNKAAIAASQVVILYSFLGNPVTSGTLVYTAVWQGLGKAKMPFYATTIGMWVIRIFSGYFLGVSLGMGLAGVWIATVVDNVWRAIFLYVMYRRYLIKRQF
;
A
#
# COMPACT_ATOMS: atom_id res chain seq x y z
N MET A 1 -7.67 6.06 -22.11
CA MET A 1 -7.77 5.73 -20.65
C MET A 1 -6.72 4.72 -20.19
N LYS A 2 -6.60 3.53 -20.79
CA LYS A 2 -5.57 2.52 -20.41
C LYS A 2 -4.12 3.05 -20.41
N ARG A 3 -3.74 3.86 -21.40
CA ARG A 3 -2.41 4.51 -21.47
C ARG A 3 -2.18 5.45 -20.27
N ILE A 4 -3.12 6.35 -19.99
CA ILE A 4 -3.03 7.30 -18.86
C ILE A 4 -2.85 6.57 -17.53
N ILE A 5 -3.64 5.52 -17.27
CA ILE A 5 -3.52 4.73 -16.02
C ILE A 5 -2.12 4.12 -15.87
N ARG A 6 -1.56 3.60 -16.97
CA ARG A 6 -0.21 3.02 -16.98
C ARG A 6 0.87 4.07 -16.75
N GLU A 7 0.78 5.22 -17.44
CA GLU A 7 1.75 6.31 -17.24
C GLU A 7 1.67 6.86 -15.81
N SER A 8 0.45 7.07 -15.29
CA SER A 8 0.25 7.51 -13.90
C SER A 8 0.81 6.49 -12.90
N TYR A 9 0.61 5.19 -13.13
CA TYR A 9 1.20 4.15 -12.28
C TYR A 9 2.73 4.19 -12.28
N TRP A 10 3.36 4.33 -13.45
CA TRP A 10 4.82 4.41 -13.53
C TRP A 10 5.36 5.66 -12.84
N ILE A 11 4.77 6.82 -13.11
CA ILE A 11 5.17 8.09 -12.47
C ILE A 11 5.03 7.98 -10.95
N SER A 12 3.87 7.52 -10.44
CA SER A 12 3.65 7.36 -9.01
C SER A 12 4.63 6.36 -8.39
N THR A 13 4.86 5.22 -9.05
CA THR A 13 5.78 4.19 -8.54
C THR A 13 7.22 4.70 -8.49
N VAL A 14 7.70 5.36 -9.54
CA VAL A 14 9.05 5.93 -9.59
C VAL A 14 9.22 6.98 -8.50
N LEU A 15 8.29 7.92 -8.36
CA LEU A 15 8.37 8.94 -7.31
C LEU A 15 8.34 8.33 -5.91
N MET A 16 7.46 7.37 -5.65
CA MET A 16 7.39 6.71 -4.34
C MET A 16 8.66 5.94 -4.03
N VAL A 17 9.22 5.20 -5.00
CA VAL A 17 10.47 4.45 -4.84
C VAL A 17 11.65 5.39 -4.63
N LEU A 18 11.74 6.51 -5.36
CA LEU A 18 12.80 7.50 -5.18
C LEU A 18 12.76 8.11 -3.78
N VAL A 19 11.59 8.62 -3.36
CA VAL A 19 11.45 9.26 -2.04
C VAL A 19 11.70 8.26 -0.92
N SER A 20 11.12 7.06 -1.01
CA SER A 20 11.34 6.03 0.01
C SER A 20 12.76 5.47 0.01
N GLY A 21 13.44 5.43 -1.14
CA GLY A 21 14.84 5.06 -1.24
C GLY A 21 15.76 6.06 -0.56
N ILE A 22 15.49 7.37 -0.71
CA ILE A 22 16.19 8.42 0.04
C ILE A 22 15.96 8.24 1.55
N ILE A 23 14.71 8.05 1.96
CA ILE A 23 14.37 7.84 3.39
C ILE A 23 15.02 6.57 3.92
N LEU A 24 15.12 5.51 3.14
CA LEU A 24 15.82 4.28 3.51
C LEU A 24 17.33 4.52 3.71
N GLY A 25 17.96 5.29 2.82
CA GLY A 25 19.37 5.67 2.94
C GLY A 25 19.67 6.54 4.17
N PHE A 26 18.77 7.46 4.53
CA PHE A 26 18.94 8.36 5.69
C PHE A 26 18.14 7.92 6.93
N GLY A 27 17.58 6.71 6.93
CA GLY A 27 16.54 6.30 7.87
C GLY A 27 16.99 6.36 9.34
N HIS A 28 18.24 6.00 9.62
CA HIS A 28 18.78 6.02 10.97
C HIS A 28 18.96 7.46 11.49
N GLY A 29 19.52 8.35 10.67
CA GLY A 29 19.69 9.76 11.02
C GLY A 29 18.35 10.47 11.21
N LEU A 30 17.40 10.23 10.31
CA LEU A 30 16.05 10.78 10.41
C LEU A 30 15.34 10.30 11.68
N SER A 31 15.45 9.02 12.02
CA SER A 31 14.82 8.47 13.23
C SER A 31 15.39 9.05 14.52
N GLY A 32 16.70 9.33 14.54
CA GLY A 32 17.36 10.00 15.67
C GLY A 32 16.91 11.45 15.91
N LEU A 33 16.28 12.11 14.91
CA LEU A 33 15.68 13.43 15.12
C LEU A 33 14.37 13.39 15.92
N PHE A 34 13.70 12.23 15.94
CA PHE A 34 12.41 12.07 16.62
C PHE A 34 12.52 11.38 17.98
N THR A 35 13.53 10.53 18.18
CA THR A 35 13.69 9.78 19.41
C THR A 35 15.12 9.31 19.62
N ASP A 36 15.57 9.33 20.88
CA ASP A 36 16.85 8.75 21.31
C ASP A 36 16.72 7.27 21.74
N ASN A 37 15.50 6.72 21.76
CA ASN A 37 15.28 5.34 22.17
C ASN A 37 15.76 4.37 21.06
N LYS A 38 16.84 3.64 21.34
CA LYS A 38 17.44 2.66 20.42
C LYS A 38 16.44 1.60 19.92
N ALA A 39 15.49 1.17 20.75
CA ALA A 39 14.47 0.20 20.35
C ALA A 39 13.49 0.79 19.32
N ALA A 40 13.11 2.06 19.50
CA ALA A 40 12.25 2.77 18.56
C ALA A 40 12.97 3.05 17.23
N ILE A 41 14.26 3.42 17.27
CA ILE A 41 15.09 3.58 16.07
C ILE A 41 15.23 2.25 15.32
N ALA A 42 15.44 1.13 16.01
CA ALA A 42 15.50 -0.18 15.36
C ALA A 42 14.15 -0.56 14.72
N ALA A 43 13.04 -0.29 15.41
CA ALA A 43 11.69 -0.52 14.90
C ALA A 43 11.37 0.33 13.67
N SER A 44 11.82 1.59 13.63
CA SER A 44 11.61 2.47 12.46
C SER A 44 12.35 1.98 11.22
N GLN A 45 13.54 1.36 11.36
CA GLN A 45 14.24 0.75 10.22
C GLN A 45 13.40 -0.34 9.55
N VAL A 46 12.76 -1.18 10.37
CA VAL A 46 11.86 -2.24 9.89
C VAL A 46 10.68 -1.62 9.12
N VAL A 47 10.07 -0.58 9.70
CA VAL A 47 8.96 0.17 9.07
C VAL A 47 9.38 0.76 7.72
N ILE A 48 10.54 1.43 7.66
CA ILE A 48 11.03 2.09 6.45
C ILE A 48 11.31 1.06 5.35
N LEU A 49 11.93 -0.07 5.69
CA LEU A 49 12.19 -1.16 4.75
C LEU A 49 10.90 -1.73 4.15
N TYR A 50 9.91 -2.08 4.99
CA TYR A 50 8.65 -2.62 4.49
C TYR A 50 7.84 -1.59 3.71
N SER A 51 7.91 -0.31 4.09
CA SER A 51 7.29 0.78 3.33
C SER A 51 7.91 0.90 1.93
N PHE A 52 9.23 0.85 1.84
CA PHE A 52 9.94 0.86 0.55
C PHE A 52 9.51 -0.31 -0.35
N LEU A 53 9.49 -1.52 0.19
CA LEU A 53 9.09 -2.73 -0.55
C LEU A 53 7.60 -2.72 -0.95
N GLY A 54 6.72 -2.14 -0.12
CA GLY A 54 5.28 -2.08 -0.35
C GLY A 54 4.84 -0.97 -1.31
N ASN A 55 5.70 0.03 -1.57
CA ASN A 55 5.34 1.22 -2.34
C ASN A 55 4.82 0.96 -3.76
N PRO A 56 5.38 0.03 -4.55
CA PRO A 56 4.83 -0.29 -5.87
C PRO A 56 3.39 -0.83 -5.82
N VAL A 57 3.04 -1.55 -4.76
CA VAL A 57 1.68 -2.06 -4.57
C VAL A 57 0.73 -0.94 -4.14
N THR A 58 1.20 -0.09 -3.22
CA THR A 58 0.46 1.07 -2.73
C THR A 58 0.17 2.07 -3.87
N SER A 59 1.15 2.33 -4.74
CA SER A 59 0.95 3.20 -5.90
C SER A 59 -0.15 2.69 -6.83
N GLY A 60 -0.18 1.37 -7.11
CA GLY A 60 -1.23 0.74 -7.90
C GLY A 60 -2.61 0.91 -7.27
N THR A 61 -2.70 0.68 -5.95
CA THR A 61 -3.93 0.87 -5.18
C THR A 61 -4.46 2.31 -5.27
N LEU A 62 -3.56 3.30 -5.11
CA LEU A 62 -3.90 4.72 -5.19
C LEU A 62 -4.35 5.11 -6.59
N VAL A 63 -3.65 4.66 -7.64
CA VAL A 63 -4.02 4.95 -9.02
C VAL A 63 -5.40 4.39 -9.37
N TYR A 64 -5.68 3.13 -9.03
CA TYR A 64 -7.01 2.57 -9.28
C TYR A 64 -8.10 3.25 -8.45
N THR A 65 -7.80 3.62 -7.21
CA THR A 65 -8.73 4.39 -6.37
C THR A 65 -9.08 5.73 -7.02
N ALA A 66 -8.07 6.47 -7.49
CA ALA A 66 -8.26 7.74 -8.19
C ALA A 66 -9.05 7.56 -9.50
N VAL A 67 -8.80 6.49 -10.25
CA VAL A 67 -9.58 6.16 -11.46
C VAL A 67 -11.06 5.95 -11.14
N TRP A 68 -11.37 5.17 -10.11
CA TRP A 68 -12.76 4.94 -9.71
C TRP A 68 -13.47 6.20 -9.19
N GLN A 69 -12.75 7.04 -8.45
CA GLN A 69 -13.25 8.33 -7.99
C GLN A 69 -13.49 9.28 -9.17
N GLY A 70 -12.56 9.36 -10.13
CA GLY A 70 -12.70 10.17 -11.35
C GLY A 70 -13.81 9.68 -12.30
N LEU A 71 -14.22 8.42 -12.19
CA LEU A 71 -15.40 7.88 -12.90
C LEU A 71 -16.73 8.12 -12.16
N GLY A 72 -16.73 8.86 -11.05
CA GLY A 72 -17.92 9.13 -10.23
C GLY A 72 -18.39 7.94 -9.38
N LYS A 73 -17.57 6.88 -9.26
CA LYS A 73 -17.92 5.62 -8.59
C LYS A 73 -17.09 5.42 -7.31
N ALA A 74 -17.08 6.43 -6.44
CA ALA A 74 -16.30 6.43 -5.19
C ALA A 74 -16.72 5.33 -4.18
N LYS A 75 -17.92 4.77 -4.30
CA LYS A 75 -18.39 3.66 -3.43
C LYS A 75 -17.52 2.39 -3.58
N MET A 76 -16.99 2.14 -4.78
CA MET A 76 -16.15 0.96 -5.04
C MET A 76 -14.83 0.96 -4.23
N PRO A 77 -13.99 2.01 -4.30
CA PRO A 77 -12.80 2.09 -3.46
C PRO A 77 -13.12 2.23 -1.97
N PHE A 78 -14.27 2.79 -1.59
CA PHE A 78 -14.71 2.82 -0.20
C PHE A 78 -14.89 1.41 0.36
N TYR A 79 -15.71 0.57 -0.30
CA TYR A 79 -15.94 -0.81 0.16
C TYR A 79 -14.65 -1.64 0.17
N ALA A 80 -13.81 -1.49 -0.86
CA ALA A 80 -12.52 -2.15 -0.90
C ALA A 80 -11.64 -1.71 0.28
N THR A 81 -11.67 -0.42 0.64
CA THR A 81 -10.90 0.09 1.78
C THR A 81 -11.40 -0.44 3.11
N THR A 82 -12.71 -0.43 3.32
CA THR A 82 -13.30 -0.91 4.57
C THR A 82 -13.02 -2.39 4.78
N ILE A 83 -13.29 -3.23 3.78
CA ILE A 83 -13.05 -4.68 3.88
C ILE A 83 -11.55 -4.97 4.06
N GLY A 84 -10.72 -4.29 3.27
CA GLY A 84 -9.28 -4.45 3.30
C GLY A 84 -8.67 -4.13 4.67
N MET A 85 -9.00 -2.97 5.24
CA MET A 85 -8.43 -2.53 6.51
C MET A 85 -9.01 -3.29 7.72
N TRP A 86 -10.32 -3.58 7.73
CA TRP A 86 -10.94 -4.20 8.91
C TRP A 86 -10.84 -5.71 8.92
N VAL A 87 -10.98 -6.36 7.77
CA VAL A 87 -10.98 -7.82 7.71
C VAL A 87 -9.58 -8.31 7.41
N ILE A 88 -9.01 -7.92 6.27
CA ILE A 88 -7.77 -8.50 5.78
C ILE A 88 -6.59 -8.06 6.64
N ARG A 89 -6.43 -6.76 6.87
CA ARG A 89 -5.28 -6.21 7.59
C ARG A 89 -5.28 -6.60 9.07
N ILE A 90 -6.42 -6.56 9.75
CA ILE A 90 -6.49 -6.97 11.16
C ILE A 90 -6.26 -8.48 11.30
N PHE A 91 -6.94 -9.30 10.48
CA PHE A 91 -6.78 -10.75 10.54
C PHE A 91 -5.34 -11.18 10.24
N SER A 92 -4.77 -10.72 9.12
CA SER A 92 -3.39 -11.05 8.75
C SER A 92 -2.37 -10.44 9.72
N GLY A 93 -2.65 -9.23 10.26
CA GLY A 93 -1.78 -8.57 11.24
C GLY A 93 -1.73 -9.33 12.56
N TYR A 94 -2.87 -9.83 13.04
CA TYR A 94 -2.91 -10.69 14.23
C TYR A 94 -2.23 -12.04 13.98
N PHE A 95 -2.53 -12.67 12.84
CA PHE A 95 -1.93 -13.97 12.50
C PHE A 95 -0.41 -13.89 12.37
N LEU A 96 0.10 -12.94 11.58
CA LEU A 96 1.54 -12.78 11.35
C LEU A 96 2.25 -12.17 12.56
N GLY A 97 1.65 -11.15 13.17
CA GLY A 97 2.27 -10.42 14.28
C GLY A 97 2.27 -11.21 15.59
N VAL A 98 1.15 -11.84 15.93
CA VAL A 98 0.96 -12.55 17.21
C VAL A 98 1.17 -14.05 17.05
N SER A 99 0.47 -14.71 16.11
CA SER A 99 0.50 -16.18 16.01
C SER A 99 1.85 -16.71 15.52
N LEU A 100 2.48 -16.02 14.56
CA LEU A 100 3.83 -16.34 14.06
C LEU A 100 4.96 -15.62 14.80
N GLY A 101 4.64 -14.76 15.78
CA GLY A 101 5.63 -14.04 16.57
C GLY A 101 6.47 -13.00 15.81
N MET A 102 6.05 -12.57 14.60
CA MET A 102 6.81 -11.59 13.80
C MET A 102 6.66 -10.15 14.32
N GLY A 103 5.77 -9.90 15.28
CA GLY A 103 5.56 -8.59 15.89
C GLY A 103 5.27 -7.50 14.86
N LEU A 104 6.05 -6.41 14.90
CA LEU A 104 5.89 -5.25 14.02
C LEU A 104 6.05 -5.61 12.54
N ALA A 105 6.98 -6.48 12.18
CA ALA A 105 7.18 -6.91 10.80
C ALA A 105 5.92 -7.60 10.25
N GLY A 106 5.24 -8.41 11.07
CA GLY A 106 3.98 -9.05 10.70
C GLY A 106 2.87 -8.06 10.37
N VAL A 107 2.77 -6.96 11.11
CA VAL A 107 1.78 -5.89 10.86
C VAL A 107 2.06 -5.15 9.55
N TRP A 108 3.33 -4.93 9.21
CA TRP A 108 3.70 -4.31 7.93
C TRP A 108 3.47 -5.24 6.74
N ILE A 109 3.75 -6.54 6.88
CA ILE A 109 3.43 -7.53 5.84
C ILE A 109 1.91 -7.58 5.64
N ALA A 110 1.13 -7.62 6.71
CA ALA A 110 -0.33 -7.54 6.66
C ALA A 110 -0.83 -6.27 5.94
N THR A 111 -0.13 -5.15 6.11
CA THR A 111 -0.42 -3.89 5.42
C THR A 111 -0.20 -4.02 3.91
N VAL A 112 0.90 -4.64 3.50
CA VAL A 112 1.19 -4.94 2.08
C VAL A 112 0.16 -5.90 1.51
N VAL A 113 -0.20 -6.97 2.23
CA VAL A 113 -1.21 -7.95 1.81
C VAL A 113 -2.57 -7.29 1.55
N ASP A 114 -3.03 -6.40 2.44
CA ASP A 114 -4.24 -5.61 2.20
C ASP A 114 -4.12 -4.75 0.93
N ASN A 115 -3.00 -4.03 0.76
CA ASN A 115 -2.81 -3.21 -0.44
C ASN A 115 -2.79 -4.05 -1.72
N VAL A 116 -2.17 -5.24 -1.70
CA VAL A 116 -2.18 -6.17 -2.85
C VAL A 116 -3.61 -6.59 -3.17
N TRP A 117 -4.36 -7.02 -2.16
CA TRP A 117 -5.74 -7.43 -2.34
C TRP A 117 -6.59 -6.29 -2.91
N ARG A 118 -6.43 -5.07 -2.39
CA ARG A 118 -7.18 -3.90 -2.83
C ARG A 118 -6.85 -3.51 -4.26
N ALA A 119 -5.57 -3.51 -4.63
CA ALA A 119 -5.13 -3.29 -6.00
C ALA A 119 -5.77 -4.29 -6.97
N ILE A 120 -5.75 -5.58 -6.61
CA ILE A 120 -6.34 -6.65 -7.43
C ILE A 120 -7.86 -6.46 -7.54
N PHE A 121 -8.56 -6.24 -6.42
CA PHE A 121 -10.00 -6.05 -6.40
C PHE A 121 -10.44 -4.88 -7.30
N LEU A 122 -9.80 -3.72 -7.14
CA LEU A 122 -10.13 -2.53 -7.94
C LEU A 122 -9.78 -2.71 -9.41
N TYR A 123 -8.68 -3.39 -9.72
CA TYR A 123 -8.30 -3.72 -11.09
C TYR A 123 -9.30 -4.66 -11.77
N VAL A 124 -9.69 -5.75 -11.10
CA VAL A 124 -10.67 -6.72 -11.60
C VAL A 124 -12.01 -6.04 -11.85
N MET A 125 -12.47 -5.23 -10.91
CA MET A 125 -13.72 -4.48 -11.08
C MET A 125 -13.61 -3.47 -12.24
N TYR A 126 -12.44 -2.84 -12.43
CA TYR A 126 -12.22 -1.88 -13.51
C TYR A 126 -12.28 -2.58 -14.87
N ARG A 127 -11.65 -3.76 -14.97
CA ARG A 127 -11.73 -4.62 -16.16
C ARG A 127 -13.19 -5.02 -16.46
N ARG A 128 -13.94 -5.46 -15.45
CA ARG A 128 -15.37 -5.82 -15.61
C ARG A 128 -16.23 -4.63 -16.05
N TYR A 129 -15.95 -3.45 -15.51
CA TYR A 129 -16.65 -2.22 -15.89
C TYR A 129 -16.40 -1.83 -17.34
N LEU A 130 -15.16 -1.96 -17.83
CA LEU A 130 -14.85 -1.69 -19.24
C LEU A 130 -15.56 -2.66 -20.19
N ILE A 131 -15.62 -3.96 -19.86
CA ILE A 131 -16.28 -4.97 -20.70
C ILE A 131 -17.79 -4.66 -20.82
N LYS A 132 -18.45 -4.31 -19.72
CA LYS A 132 -19.89 -3.94 -19.73
C LYS A 132 -20.22 -2.67 -20.50
N ARG A 133 -19.22 -1.84 -20.84
CA ARG A 133 -19.43 -0.56 -21.54
C ARG A 133 -19.14 -0.65 -23.04
N GLN A 134 -18.61 -1.79 -23.51
CA GLN A 134 -18.36 -2.06 -24.94
C GLN A 134 -19.54 -2.78 -25.62
N PHE A 135 -20.56 -3.15 -24.85
CA PHE A 135 -21.89 -3.56 -25.31
C PHE A 135 -22.89 -2.50 -24.88
#